data_AF-A0A4P5V2H8-F1
#
_entry.id   AF-A0A4P5V2H8-F1
#
_cell.length_a   1.000
_cell.length_b   1.000
_cell.length_c   1.000
_cell.angle_alpha   90.00
_cell.angle_beta   90.00
_cell.angle_gamma   90.00
#
_symmetry.space_group_name_H-M   'P 1'
#
loop_
_entity.id
_entity.type
_entity.pdbx_description
1 polymer ?
#
loop_
_entity_poly.entity_id
_entity_poly.type
_entity_poly.pdbx_seq_one_letter_code
_entity_poly.pdbx_strand_id
1 'polypeptide(L)' 'MAIAKQTRPLSIQDMEQALGATRNNLIWWAGQGKIPKATVDAQGRQTWELKDIQEWAATEEGRALIAKQVH' A
#
# COMPACT_ATOMS: atom_id res chain seq x y z
N MET A 1 -25.51 15.86 -0.27
CA MET A 1 -24.81 15.08 0.78
C MET A 1 -23.56 14.48 0.16
N ALA A 2 -22.41 15.15 0.30
CA ALA A 2 -21.14 14.62 -0.17
C ALA A 2 -20.65 13.60 0.86
N ILE A 3 -20.77 12.32 0.56
CA ILE A 3 -20.06 11.25 1.26
C ILE A 3 -18.58 11.53 1.05
N ALA A 4 -17.94 12.20 2.00
CA ALA A 4 -16.51 12.23 2.11
C ALA A 4 -16.08 10.77 2.27
N LYS A 5 -15.70 10.13 1.16
CA LYS A 5 -15.02 8.84 1.14
C LYS A 5 -13.87 8.99 2.13
N GLN A 6 -14.00 8.43 3.33
CA GLN A 6 -12.87 8.32 4.25
C GLN A 6 -11.92 7.28 3.64
N THR A 7 -11.18 7.68 2.61
CA THR A 7 -9.95 7.04 2.18
C THR A 7 -8.89 7.49 3.17
N ARG A 8 -8.91 6.91 4.36
CA ARG A 8 -7.78 7.09 5.27
C ARG A 8 -6.56 6.46 4.59
N PRO A 9 -5.42 7.16 4.53
CA PRO A 9 -4.19 6.56 4.04
C PRO A 9 -3.87 5.32 4.86
N LEU A 10 -3.45 4.25 4.19
CA LEU A 10 -2.96 3.03 4.80
C LEU A 10 -1.61 3.33 5.45
N SER A 11 -1.50 3.04 6.74
CA SER A 11 -0.23 3.09 7.43
C SER A 11 0.67 1.94 6.99
N ILE A 12 1.94 2.01 7.38
CA ILE A 12 2.85 0.90 7.14
C ILE A 12 2.37 -0.40 7.80
N GLN A 13 1.75 -0.33 8.98
CA GLN A 13 1.20 -1.50 9.66
C GLN A 13 0.03 -2.11 8.89
N ASP A 14 -0.84 -1.29 8.31
CA ASP A 14 -1.94 -1.78 7.47
C ASP A 14 -1.39 -2.49 6.23
N MET A 15 -0.33 -1.96 5.63
CA MET A 15 0.36 -2.59 4.49
C MET A 15 1.06 -3.89 4.88
N GLU A 16 1.69 -3.96 6.07
CA GLU A 16 2.32 -5.17 6.59
C GLU A 16 1.27 -6.27 6.78
N GLN A 17 0.10 -5.93 7.33
CA GLN A 17 -1.01 -6.86 7.51
C GLN A 17 -1.65 -7.28 6.18
N ALA A 18 -1.87 -6.33 5.25
CA ALA A 18 -2.53 -6.61 3.98
C ALA A 18 -1.66 -7.44 3.02
N LEU A 19 -0.35 -7.19 3.01
CA LEU A 19 0.59 -7.84 2.11
C LEU A 19 1.38 -8.97 2.78
N GLY A 20 1.22 -9.19 4.08
CA GLY A 20 2.02 -10.19 4.82
C GLY A 20 3.53 -9.93 4.75
N ALA A 21 3.93 -8.66 4.58
CA ALA A 21 5.30 -8.26 4.31
C ALA A 21 5.85 -7.40 5.45
N THR A 22 7.17 -7.34 5.60
CA THR A 22 7.80 -6.43 6.57
C THR A 22 7.93 -5.02 6.00
N ARG A 23 8.00 -4.02 6.87
CA ARG A 23 8.35 -2.62 6.54
C ARG A 23 9.50 -2.49 5.54
N ASN A 24 10.58 -3.25 5.72
CA ASN A 24 11.74 -3.20 4.83
C ASN A 24 11.38 -3.66 3.41
N ASN A 25 10.60 -4.73 3.28
CA ASN A 25 10.12 -5.22 1.98
C ASN A 25 9.20 -4.19 1.32
N LEU A 26 8.29 -3.56 2.07
CA LEU A 26 7.38 -2.54 1.56
C LEU A 26 8.15 -1.32 1.03
N ILE A 27 9.11 -0.81 1.79
CA ILE A 27 9.95 0.32 1.37
C ILE A 27 10.79 -0.07 0.14
N TRP A 28 11.36 -1.27 0.13
CA TRP A 28 12.13 -1.77 -1.01
C TRP A 28 11.26 -1.91 -2.26
N TRP A 29 10.08 -2.53 -2.17
CA TRP A 29 9.13 -2.63 -3.29
C TRP A 29 8.66 -1.28 -3.79
N ALA A 30 8.38 -0.33 -2.90
CA ALA A 30 8.00 1.03 -3.27
C ALA A 30 9.15 1.74 -4.01
N GLY A 31 10.39 1.53 -3.57
CA GLY A 31 11.59 2.04 -4.24
C GLY A 31 11.88 1.38 -5.59
N GLN A 32 11.47 0.12 -5.77
CA GLN A 32 11.56 -0.62 -7.03
C GLN A 32 10.38 -0.36 -7.97
N GLY A 33 9.35 0.38 -7.53
CA GLY A 33 8.12 0.61 -8.29
C GLY A 33 7.20 -0.63 -8.38
N LYS A 34 7.41 -1.64 -7.54
CA LYS A 34 6.58 -2.86 -7.49
C LYS A 34 5.26 -2.66 -6.75
N ILE A 35 5.22 -1.68 -5.85
CA ILE A 35 4.00 -1.20 -5.20
C ILE A 35 3.94 0.33 -5.34
N PRO A 36 2.78 0.97 -5.16
CA PRO A 36 2.66 2.42 -5.15
C PRO A 36 3.60 3.06 -4.13
N LYS A 37 4.07 4.26 -4.45
CA LYS A 37 4.99 5.00 -3.57
C LYS A 37 4.26 5.42 -2.30
N ALA A 38 4.95 5.30 -1.17
CA ALA A 38 4.46 5.89 0.07
C ALA A 38 4.49 7.42 -0.04
N THR A 39 3.41 8.06 0.38
CA THR A 39 3.36 9.49 0.69
C THR A 39 3.80 9.69 2.14
N VAL A 40 4.20 10.92 2.46
CA VAL A 40 4.54 11.31 3.83
C VAL A 40 3.39 12.17 4.34
N ASP A 41 2.77 11.77 5.44
CA ASP A 41 1.70 12.54 6.07
C ASP A 41 2.23 13.81 6.78
N ALA A 42 1.33 14.65 7.28
CA ALA A 42 1.69 15.87 8.01
C ALA A 42 2.50 15.62 9.30
N GLN A 43 2.61 14.37 9.75
CA GLN A 43 3.33 13.94 10.94
C GLN A 43 4.66 13.27 10.60
N GLY A 44 5.05 13.24 9.32
CA GLY A 44 6.30 12.62 8.87
C GLY A 44 6.24 11.10 8.73
N ARG A 45 5.05 10.50 8.77
CA ARG A 45 4.86 9.05 8.66
C ARG A 45 4.62 8.64 7.23
N GLN A 46 5.18 7.50 6.84
CA GLN A 46 4.93 6.90 5.53
C GLN A 46 3.55 6.25 5.51
N THR A 47 2.71 6.74 4.61
CA THR A 47 1.36 6.23 4.36
C THR A 47 1.14 5.99 2.87
N TRP A 48 0.19 5.14 2.53
CA TRP A 48 -0.19 4.87 1.15
C TRP A 48 -1.63 5.29 0.92
N GLU A 49 -1.91 5.93 -0.20
CA GLU A 49 -3.29 6.22 -0.56
C GLU A 49 -4.03 4.91 -0.81
N LEU A 50 -5.12 4.69 -0.07
CA LEU A 50 -5.92 3.48 -0.19
C LEU A 50 -6.37 3.25 -1.64
N LYS A 51 -6.71 4.33 -2.34
CA LYS A 51 -7.13 4.29 -3.74
C LYS A 51 -6.01 3.73 -4.64
N ASP A 52 -4.79 4.23 -4.48
CA ASP A 52 -3.65 3.81 -5.31
C ASP A 52 -3.30 2.35 -5.06
N ILE A 53 -3.35 1.91 -3.79
CA ILE A 53 -3.16 0.49 -3.44
C ILE A 53 -4.26 -0.38 -4.04
N GLN A 54 -5.52 0.05 -4.00
CA GLN A 54 -6.64 -0.70 -4.60
C GLN A 54 -6.52 -0.78 -6.12
N GLU A 55 -6.18 0.32 -6.78
CA GLU A 55 -5.95 0.35 -8.23
C GLU A 55 -4.78 -0.54 -8.62
N TRP A 56 -3.67 -0.48 -7.89
CA TRP A 56 -2.53 -1.37 -8.08
C TRP A 56 -2.87 -2.85 -7.80
N ALA A 57 -3.57 -3.15 -6.70
CA ALA A 57 -3.98 -4.51 -6.36
C ALA A 57 -4.96 -5.10 -7.38
N ALA A 58 -5.65 -4.26 -8.15
CA ALA A 58 -6.49 -4.69 -9.26
C ALA A 58 -5.68 -5.09 -10.51
N THR A 59 -4.42 -4.63 -10.65
CA THR A 59 -3.52 -4.99 -11.76
C THR A 59 -2.99 -6.42 -11.64
N GLU A 60 -2.51 -6.98 -12.74
CA GLU A 60 -1.89 -8.31 -12.77
C GLU A 60 -0.65 -8.39 -11.85
N GLU A 61 0.19 -7.35 -11.85
CA GLU A 61 1.38 -7.27 -11.02
C GLU A 61 1.04 -7.26 -9.53
N GLY A 62 0.04 -6.46 -9.14
CA GLY A 62 -0.43 -6.40 -7.76
C GLY A 62 -0.99 -7.73 -7.27
N ARG A 63 -1.85 -8.37 -8.07
CA ARG A 63 -2.39 -9.70 -7.77
C ARG A 63 -1.30 -10.76 -7.65
N ALA A 64 -0.34 -10.77 -8.57
CA ALA A 64 0.77 -11.72 -8.56
C ALA A 64 1.67 -11.53 -7.33
N LEU A 65 1.89 -10.28 -6.91
CA LEU A 65 2.68 -9.98 -5.72
C LEU A 65 1.95 -10.41 -4.45
N ILE A 66 0.66 -10.05 -4.31
CA ILE A 66 -0.17 -10.45 -3.17
C ILE A 66 -0.24 -11.98 -3.07
N ALA A 67 -0.52 -12.67 -4.18
CA ALA A 67 -0.60 -14.14 -4.20
C ALA A 67 0.71 -14.82 -3.79
N LYS A 68 1.87 -14.21 -4.08
CA LYS A 68 3.18 -14.73 -3.67
C LYS A 68 3.49 -14.57 -2.17
N GLN A 69 2.79 -13.68 -1.46
CA GLN A 69 3.03 -13.45 -0.03
C GLN A 69 2.12 -14.29 0.88
N VAL A 70 1.04 -14.91 0.35
CA VAL A 70 0.09 -15.73 1.13
C VAL A 70 0.58 -17.20 1.26
N HIS A 71 1.90 -17.43 1.30
CA HIS A 71 2.50 -18.77 1.40
C HIS A 71 3.38 -18.93 2.63
#